data_AF-A0A7J6AYJ5-F1
#
_entry.id   AF-A0A7J6AYJ5-F1
#
_cell.length_a   1.000
_cell.length_b   1.000
_cell.length_c   1.000
_cell.angle_alpha   90.00
_cell.angle_beta   90.00
_cell.angle_gamma   90.00
#
_symmetry.space_group_name_H-M   'P 1'
#
loop_
_entity.id
_entity.type
_entity.pdbx_description
1 polymer ?
#
loop_
_entity_poly.entity_id
_entity_poly.type
_entity_poly.pdbx_seq_one_letter_code
_entity_poly.pdbx_strand_id
1 'polypeptide(L)'
;MMKNKIFALYKMIFGTLHKDMWEPAHLLKQHFNCSKVKPRVRLMKQQLNPHSRGARLTCLATGFYPRHINMTLLKDGQGMPEHLFTVDDLLPNADGTYQMRKTVEISEEELQQKHNYICTATHLSRENKMDVYWEMLLTNPVQTLLSSSPVYYFYVCDRTNGCLPLM
;
A
#
# COMPACT_ATOMS: atom_id res chain seq x y z
N MET A 1 -42.89 -26.63 -14.82
CA MET A 1 -42.02 -27.84 -14.75
C MET A 1 -40.77 -27.68 -15.63
N MET A 2 -39.95 -26.65 -15.41
CA MET A 2 -38.76 -26.32 -16.25
C MET A 2 -37.43 -26.38 -15.49
N LYS A 3 -37.38 -27.06 -14.33
CA LYS A 3 -36.15 -27.15 -13.52
C LYS A 3 -35.30 -28.41 -13.77
N ASN A 4 -35.82 -29.42 -14.50
CA ASN A 4 -35.13 -30.70 -14.68
C ASN A 4 -34.36 -30.87 -16.00
N LYS A 5 -34.53 -30.00 -17.00
CA LYS A 5 -33.77 -30.10 -18.26
C LYS A 5 -32.41 -29.38 -18.20
N ILE A 6 -32.31 -28.28 -17.44
CA ILE A 6 -31.06 -27.54 -17.25
C ILE A 6 -30.07 -28.35 -16.41
N PHE A 7 -30.54 -29.03 -15.36
CA PHE A 7 -29.69 -29.86 -14.50
C PHE A 7 -29.17 -31.13 -15.22
N ALA A 8 -29.95 -31.69 -16.15
CA ALA A 8 -29.52 -32.81 -16.99
C ALA A 8 -28.47 -32.39 -18.03
N LEU A 9 -28.60 -31.20 -18.63
CA LEU A 9 -27.59 -30.62 -19.51
C LEU A 9 -26.28 -30.32 -18.74
N TYR A 10 -26.37 -29.72 -17.56
CA TYR A 10 -25.20 -29.46 -16.72
C TYR A 10 -24.46 -30.75 -16.32
N LYS A 11 -25.20 -31.82 -15.99
CA LYS A 11 -24.62 -33.12 -15.61
C LYS A 11 -24.05 -33.90 -16.81
N MET A 12 -24.56 -33.71 -18.03
CA MET A 12 -23.99 -34.31 -19.24
C MET A 12 -22.78 -33.53 -19.79
N ILE A 13 -22.70 -32.22 -19.56
CA ILE A 13 -21.55 -31.40 -19.97
C ILE A 13 -20.39 -31.53 -18.98
N PHE A 14 -20.66 -31.60 -17.67
CA PHE A 14 -19.63 -31.58 -16.62
C PHE A 14 -19.46 -32.91 -15.85
N GLY A 15 -20.21 -33.95 -16.20
CA GLY A 15 -20.31 -35.20 -15.41
C GLY A 15 -19.09 -36.13 -15.43
N THR A 16 -18.15 -35.95 -16.35
CA THR A 16 -16.90 -36.74 -16.42
C THR A 16 -15.64 -35.89 -16.32
N LEU A 17 -15.76 -34.55 -16.31
CA LEU A 17 -14.62 -33.64 -16.43
C LEU A 17 -14.13 -33.08 -15.08
N HIS A 18 -14.40 -33.76 -13.96
CA HIS A 18 -14.08 -33.24 -12.62
C HIS A 18 -13.00 -34.04 -11.88
N LYS A 19 -12.41 -35.09 -12.49
CA LYS A 19 -11.26 -35.78 -11.91
C LYS A 19 -9.91 -35.39 -12.51
N ASP A 20 -9.90 -34.83 -13.73
CA ASP A 20 -8.66 -34.53 -14.44
C ASP A 20 -8.32 -33.02 -14.43
N MET A 21 -9.07 -32.23 -13.66
CA MET A 21 -8.94 -30.75 -13.60
C MET A 21 -7.99 -30.26 -12.50
N TRP A 22 -7.33 -31.13 -11.73
CA TRP A 22 -6.38 -30.68 -10.70
C TRP A 22 -4.92 -30.58 -11.21
N GLU A 23 -4.60 -31.16 -12.36
CA GLU A 23 -3.28 -31.05 -13.01
C GLU A 23 -3.14 -29.87 -14.02
N PRO A 24 -4.19 -29.39 -14.73
CA PRO A 24 -4.06 -28.30 -15.70
C PRO A 24 -4.02 -26.87 -15.13
N ALA A 25 -4.25 -26.68 -13.82
CA ALA A 25 -4.21 -25.34 -13.21
C ALA A 25 -2.82 -24.66 -13.37
N HIS A 26 -1.76 -25.46 -13.52
CA HIS A 26 -0.42 -24.96 -13.83
C HIS A 26 -0.26 -24.49 -15.28
N LEU A 27 -0.97 -25.10 -16.23
CA LEU A 27 -0.93 -24.75 -17.66
C LEU A 27 -1.79 -23.53 -17.99
N LEU A 28 -2.91 -23.33 -17.28
CA LEU A 28 -3.74 -22.13 -17.44
C LEU A 28 -3.05 -20.83 -16.99
N LYS A 29 -2.00 -20.91 -16.15
CA LYS A 29 -1.16 -19.75 -15.77
C LYS A 29 -0.35 -19.17 -16.93
N GLN A 30 -0.11 -19.94 -17.99
CA GLN A 30 0.64 -19.46 -19.17
C GLN A 30 -0.26 -18.70 -20.16
N HIS A 31 -1.58 -18.97 -20.15
CA HIS A 31 -2.55 -18.35 -21.08
C HIS A 31 -3.30 -17.14 -20.51
N PHE A 32 -3.34 -16.98 -19.19
CA PHE A 32 -3.76 -15.72 -18.58
C PHE A 32 -2.53 -14.83 -18.38
N ASN A 33 -2.46 -13.71 -19.10
CA ASN A 33 -1.55 -12.62 -18.78
C ASN A 33 -1.97 -12.03 -17.42
N CYS A 34 -1.61 -12.71 -16.32
CA CYS A 34 -1.82 -12.20 -14.98
C CYS A 34 -0.99 -10.93 -14.85
N SER A 35 -1.65 -9.80 -15.00
CA SER A 35 -1.01 -8.50 -15.01
C SER A 35 -0.24 -8.33 -13.70
N LYS A 36 1.05 -8.00 -13.82
CA LYS A 36 1.89 -7.73 -12.66
C LYS A 36 1.42 -6.42 -12.04
N VAL A 37 0.96 -6.47 -10.80
CA VAL A 37 0.48 -5.29 -10.07
C VAL A 37 1.55 -4.84 -9.09
N LYS A 38 1.96 -3.59 -9.22
CA LYS A 38 2.98 -2.94 -8.39
C LYS A 38 2.45 -2.75 -6.95
N PRO A 39 3.24 -3.07 -5.91
CA PRO A 39 2.84 -2.82 -4.53
C PRO A 39 2.70 -1.33 -4.21
N ARG A 40 1.73 -1.04 -3.35
CA ARG A 40 1.68 0.20 -2.58
C ARG A 40 2.36 -0.03 -1.25
N VAL A 41 3.40 0.71 -0.98
CA VAL A 41 4.20 0.59 0.25
C VAL A 41 3.86 1.74 1.19
N ARG A 42 3.78 1.45 2.49
CA ARG A 42 3.58 2.42 3.55
C ARG A 42 4.49 2.09 4.72
N LEU A 43 5.16 3.09 5.27
CA LEU A 43 5.82 3.00 6.57
C LEU A 43 4.91 3.66 7.61
N MET A 44 4.75 3.07 8.78
CA MET A 44 3.87 3.57 9.84
C MET A 44 4.61 3.54 11.17
N LYS A 45 4.41 4.58 11.98
CA LYS A 45 4.90 4.65 13.37
C LYS A 45 3.73 4.45 14.32
N GLN A 46 3.89 3.56 15.28
CA GLN A 46 2.99 3.44 16.43
C GLN A 46 3.82 3.57 17.71
N GLN A 47 3.47 4.48 18.61
CA GLN A 47 4.10 4.55 19.91
C GLN A 47 3.65 3.37 20.77
N LEU A 48 4.58 2.70 21.46
CA LEU A 48 4.28 1.46 22.18
C LEU A 48 3.49 1.71 23.47
N ASN A 49 3.89 2.69 24.30
CA ASN A 49 3.12 3.17 25.44
C ASN A 49 3.38 4.67 25.69
N PRO A 50 2.56 5.36 26.51
CA PRO A 50 2.87 6.70 26.99
C PRO A 50 4.08 6.75 27.92
N HIS A 51 4.39 5.64 28.60
CA HIS A 51 5.46 5.54 29.59
C HIS A 51 6.77 4.98 29.02
N SER A 52 6.70 4.15 27.98
CA SER A 52 7.87 3.75 27.20
C SER A 52 7.99 4.65 25.98
N ARG A 53 9.05 5.45 25.85
CA ARG A 53 9.20 6.31 24.66
C ARG A 53 9.74 5.57 23.43
N GLY A 54 9.63 4.24 23.42
CA GLY A 54 9.88 3.41 22.24
C GLY A 54 8.72 3.47 21.23
N ALA A 55 8.99 3.04 20.00
CA ALA A 55 7.99 2.99 18.94
C ALA A 55 8.14 1.75 18.09
N ARG A 56 7.02 1.31 17.53
CA ARG A 56 6.91 0.25 16.55
C ARG A 56 6.86 0.87 15.15
N LEU A 57 7.76 0.42 14.29
CA LEU A 57 7.75 0.72 12.87
C LEU A 57 7.13 -0.44 12.11
N THR A 58 6.11 -0.17 11.31
CA THR A 58 5.47 -1.17 10.46
C THR A 58 5.59 -0.75 9.00
N CYS A 59 6.25 -1.58 8.21
CA CYS A 59 6.18 -1.49 6.75
C CYS A 59 5.07 -2.39 6.22
N LEU A 60 4.15 -1.81 5.47
CA LEU A 60 3.04 -2.50 4.81
C LEU A 60 3.22 -2.39 3.30
N ALA A 61 3.30 -3.53 2.61
CA ALA A 61 3.08 -3.63 1.17
C ALA A 61 1.69 -4.21 0.93
N THR A 62 0.89 -3.61 0.05
CA THR A 62 -0.45 -4.10 -0.32
C THR A 62 -0.77 -3.83 -1.78
N GLY A 63 -1.73 -4.58 -2.34
CA GLY A 63 -2.21 -4.37 -3.69
C GLY A 63 -1.26 -4.92 -4.77
N PHE A 64 -0.46 -5.94 -4.46
CA PHE A 64 0.53 -6.48 -5.40
C PHE A 64 0.22 -7.89 -5.90
N TYR A 65 0.69 -8.19 -7.12
CA TYR A 65 0.60 -9.51 -7.73
C TYR A 65 1.74 -9.69 -8.73
N PRO A 66 2.47 -10.82 -8.77
CA PRO A 66 2.25 -12.06 -8.02
C PRO A 66 2.72 -11.97 -6.56
N ARG A 67 2.49 -13.04 -5.79
CA ARG A 67 2.73 -13.14 -4.34
C ARG A 67 4.16 -12.89 -3.87
N HIS A 68 5.16 -13.03 -4.76
CA HIS A 68 6.57 -12.94 -4.38
C HIS A 68 7.02 -11.49 -4.29
N ILE A 69 7.38 -11.06 -3.08
CA ILE A 69 7.87 -9.72 -2.75
C ILE A 69 8.98 -9.85 -1.69
N ASN A 70 9.95 -8.96 -1.71
CA ASN A 70 10.94 -8.82 -0.66
C ASN A 70 10.85 -7.43 -0.02
N MET A 71 10.87 -7.31 1.30
CA MET A 71 10.83 -6.02 2.00
C MET A 71 12.01 -5.88 2.95
N THR A 72 12.71 -4.75 2.85
CA THR A 72 13.86 -4.41 3.69
C THR A 72 13.65 -3.02 4.27
N LEU A 73 13.88 -2.86 5.57
CA LEU A 73 13.93 -1.56 6.22
C LEU A 73 15.40 -1.12 6.35
N LEU A 74 15.69 0.06 5.83
CA LEU A 74 16.99 0.70 5.93
C LEU A 74 16.98 1.69 7.08
N LYS A 75 18.04 1.71 7.88
CA LYS A 75 18.37 2.72 8.88
C LYS A 75 19.62 3.46 8.38
N ASP A 76 19.48 4.74 8.07
CA ASP A 76 20.55 5.58 7.49
C ASP A 76 21.22 4.95 6.26
N GLY A 77 20.40 4.30 5.42
CA GLY A 77 20.86 3.61 4.21
C GLY A 77 21.39 2.19 4.42
N GLN A 78 21.57 1.74 5.66
CA GLN A 78 22.00 0.37 5.97
C GLN A 78 20.82 -0.55 6.29
N GLY A 79 20.81 -1.76 5.73
CA GLY A 79 19.77 -2.75 6.01
C GLY A 79 19.79 -3.21 7.45
N MET A 80 18.63 -3.16 8.12
CA MET A 80 18.48 -3.70 9.46
C MET A 80 18.48 -5.24 9.44
N PRO A 81 19.01 -5.91 10.47
CA PRO A 81 19.01 -7.37 10.55
C PRO A 81 17.61 -7.98 10.52
N GLU A 82 17.42 -9.02 9.69
CA GLU A 82 16.13 -9.69 9.49
C GLU A 82 15.52 -10.28 10.79
N HIS A 83 16.35 -10.71 11.74
CA HIS A 83 15.89 -11.31 13.00
C HIS A 83 15.21 -10.32 13.96
N LEU A 84 15.38 -9.01 13.76
CA LEU A 84 14.70 -7.98 14.56
C LEU A 84 13.24 -7.78 14.14
N PHE A 85 12.84 -8.37 13.02
CA PHE A 85 11.51 -8.15 12.46
C PHE A 85 10.53 -9.25 12.84
N THR A 86 9.33 -8.83 13.19
CA THR A 86 8.14 -9.67 13.12
C THR A 86 7.53 -9.52 11.73
N VAL A 87 7.52 -10.61 10.96
CA VAL A 87 6.88 -10.66 9.64
C VAL A 87 5.50 -11.29 9.80
N ASP A 88 4.46 -10.54 9.45
CA ASP A 88 3.10 -11.08 9.41
C ASP A 88 2.95 -12.02 8.21
N ASP A 89 1.99 -12.95 8.30
CA ASP A 89 1.63 -13.82 7.18
C ASP A 89 1.28 -13.00 5.92
N LEU A 90 1.60 -13.59 4.77
CA LEU A 90 1.19 -13.03 3.48
C LEU A 90 -0.31 -13.26 3.28
N LEU A 91 -1.10 -12.18 3.33
CA LEU A 91 -2.56 -12.26 3.26
C LEU A 91 -3.08 -11.92 1.85
N PRO A 92 -4.08 -12.65 1.34
CA PRO A 92 -4.79 -12.27 0.12
C PRO A 92 -5.75 -11.10 0.39
N ASN A 93 -5.91 -10.23 -0.60
CA ASN A 93 -6.91 -9.18 -0.66
C ASN A 93 -8.15 -9.66 -1.45
N ALA A 94 -9.30 -9.03 -1.23
CA ALA A 94 -10.56 -9.38 -1.90
C ALA A 94 -10.52 -9.20 -3.44
N ASP A 95 -9.62 -8.36 -3.94
CA ASP A 95 -9.39 -8.10 -5.36
C ASP A 95 -8.44 -9.10 -6.03
N GLY A 96 -7.99 -10.13 -5.30
CA GLY A 96 -7.04 -11.14 -5.80
C GLY A 96 -5.57 -10.72 -5.75
N THR A 97 -5.25 -9.56 -5.16
CA THR A 97 -3.87 -9.14 -4.88
C THR A 97 -3.42 -9.60 -3.49
N TYR A 98 -2.17 -9.31 -3.11
CA TYR A 98 -1.59 -9.69 -1.82
C TYR A 98 -1.20 -8.48 -0.98
N GLN A 99 -1.05 -8.73 0.33
CA GLN A 99 -0.49 -7.80 1.29
C GLN A 99 0.46 -8.50 2.28
N MET A 100 1.45 -7.75 2.78
CA MET A 100 2.45 -8.21 3.74
C MET A 100 2.82 -7.09 4.69
N ARG A 101 3.03 -7.40 5.97
CA ARG A 101 3.55 -6.46 6.98
C ARG A 101 4.84 -6.97 7.58
N LYS A 102 5.77 -6.04 7.81
CA LYS A 102 7.03 -6.29 8.50
C LYS A 102 7.23 -5.21 9.55
N THR A 103 7.41 -5.64 10.78
CA THR A 103 7.35 -4.78 11.96
C THR A 103 8.63 -4.90 12.78
N VAL A 104 9.15 -3.78 13.26
CA VAL A 104 10.29 -3.73 14.19
C VAL A 104 9.99 -2.78 15.34
N GLU A 105 10.47 -3.09 16.53
CA GLU A 105 10.42 -2.20 17.68
C GLU A 105 11.74 -1.44 17.81
N ILE A 106 11.63 -0.12 18.00
CA ILE A 106 12.74 0.82 18.10
C ILE A 106 12.74 1.38 19.51
N SER A 107 13.91 1.38 20.15
CA SER A 107 14.05 1.87 21.52
C SER A 107 13.89 3.39 21.60
N GLU A 108 13.72 3.89 22.82
CA GLU A 108 13.69 5.32 23.06
C GLU A 108 15.00 6.00 22.65
N GLU A 109 16.15 5.40 23.00
CA GLU A 109 17.47 5.98 22.69
C GLU A 109 17.69 6.09 21.17
N GLU A 110 17.23 5.10 20.40
CA GLU A 110 17.32 5.13 18.94
C GLU A 110 16.40 6.19 18.31
N LEU A 111 15.21 6.41 18.87
CA LEU A 111 14.31 7.46 18.38
C LEU A 111 14.88 8.87 18.59
N GLN A 112 15.64 9.09 19.66
CA GLN A 112 16.28 10.38 19.92
C GLN A 112 17.41 10.70 18.93
N GLN A 113 18.00 9.69 18.31
CA GLN A 113 19.09 9.85 17.34
C GLN A 113 18.62 10.35 15.96
N LYS A 114 17.29 10.44 15.73
CA LYS A 114 16.68 10.97 14.49
C LYS A 114 17.20 10.28 13.21
N HIS A 115 17.35 8.96 13.25
CA HIS A 115 17.72 8.17 12.08
C HIS A 115 16.70 8.31 10.94
N ASN A 116 17.19 8.20 9.70
CA ASN A 116 16.34 8.13 8.52
C ASN A 116 15.97 6.68 8.23
N TYR A 117 14.69 6.34 8.42
CA TYR A 117 14.17 5.01 8.11
C TYR A 117 13.54 4.98 6.71
N ILE A 118 13.86 3.94 5.93
CA ILE A 118 13.31 3.78 4.59
C ILE A 118 12.84 2.35 4.43
N CYS A 119 11.55 2.15 4.13
CA CYS A 119 11.10 0.83 3.71
C CYS A 119 11.23 0.67 2.20
N THR A 120 11.99 -0.34 1.79
CA THR A 120 12.18 -0.73 0.41
C THR A 120 11.43 -2.03 0.15
N ALA A 121 10.65 -2.08 -0.93
CA ALA A 121 10.01 -3.29 -1.39
C ALA A 121 10.49 -3.61 -2.81
N THR A 122 10.90 -4.86 -3.03
CA THR A 122 11.31 -5.39 -4.32
C THR A 122 10.28 -6.39 -4.82
N HIS A 123 9.74 -6.18 -6.02
CA HIS A 123 8.65 -6.98 -6.60
C HIS A 123 8.91 -7.27 -8.09
N LEU A 124 8.30 -8.33 -8.64
CA LEU A 124 8.51 -8.76 -10.02
C LEU A 124 7.86 -7.85 -11.09
N SER A 125 7.17 -6.79 -10.67
CA SER A 125 6.57 -5.77 -11.53
C SER A 125 7.63 -4.99 -12.33
N ARG A 126 7.20 -4.38 -13.45
CA ARG A 126 8.08 -3.67 -14.40
C ARG A 126 8.88 -2.52 -13.74
N GLU A 127 8.30 -1.92 -12.70
CA GLU A 127 9.00 -1.08 -11.72
C GLU A 127 9.20 -1.92 -10.46
N ASN A 128 10.40 -2.48 -10.32
CA ASN A 128 10.66 -3.57 -9.39
C ASN A 128 11.01 -3.10 -7.97
N LYS A 129 11.25 -1.81 -7.74
CA LYS A 129 11.65 -1.27 -6.43
C LYS A 129 10.76 -0.08 -6.04
N MET A 130 10.28 -0.11 -4.80
CA MET A 130 9.53 0.99 -4.20
C MET A 130 10.17 1.36 -2.87
N ASP A 131 10.57 2.61 -2.71
CA ASP A 131 11.19 3.13 -1.49
C ASP A 131 10.24 4.16 -0.86
N VAL A 132 9.98 4.02 0.44
CA VAL A 132 9.14 4.94 1.22
C VAL A 132 9.91 5.44 2.43
N TYR A 133 10.06 6.76 2.50
CA TYR A 133 10.85 7.46 3.51
C TYR A 133 10.01 7.79 4.75
N TRP A 134 10.66 7.73 5.91
CA TRP A 134 10.13 8.10 7.22
C TRP A 134 9.56 9.53 7.28
N GLU A 135 10.18 10.47 6.57
CA GLU A 135 9.84 11.90 6.64
C GLU A 135 8.66 12.33 5.76
N MET A 136 8.22 11.48 4.82
CA MET A 136 7.07 11.78 3.95
C MET A 136 5.71 11.57 4.62
N LEU A 137 5.67 11.31 5.93
CA LEU A 137 4.44 11.07 6.69
C LEU A 137 4.02 12.28 7.55
N LEU A 138 4.78 13.38 7.54
CA LEU A 138 4.37 14.64 8.17
C LEU A 138 3.58 15.57 7.23
N THR A 139 3.36 15.16 5.98
CA THR A 139 2.47 15.91 5.07
C THR A 139 1.33 15.01 4.61
N ASN A 140 0.28 14.95 5.43
CA ASN A 140 -1.07 14.81 4.88
C ASN A 140 -1.26 15.97 3.87
N PRO A 141 -1.59 15.73 2.59
CA PRO A 141 -1.89 16.83 1.66
C PRO A 141 -3.26 17.49 1.92
N VAL A 142 -3.87 17.30 3.10
CA VAL A 142 -5.24 17.77 3.40
C VAL A 142 -5.33 18.64 4.66
N GLN A 143 -4.23 18.99 5.34
CA GLN A 143 -4.31 19.76 6.59
C GLN A 143 -3.36 20.96 6.73
N THR A 144 -3.00 21.64 5.64
CA THR A 144 -2.27 22.93 5.77
C THR A 144 -2.73 24.06 4.85
N LEU A 145 -3.97 24.03 4.34
CA LEU A 145 -4.57 25.16 3.61
C LEU A 145 -5.70 25.87 4.37
N LEU A 146 -5.62 25.98 5.70
CA LEU A 146 -6.57 26.80 6.49
C LEU A 146 -5.89 27.76 7.48
N SER A 147 -4.71 28.28 7.14
CA SER A 147 -4.14 29.44 7.84
C SER A 147 -3.80 30.56 6.87
N SER A 148 -4.82 31.00 6.12
CA SER A 148 -5.06 32.36 5.66
C SER A 148 -6.13 32.27 4.58
N SER A 149 -7.39 32.50 4.94
CA SER A 149 -8.33 32.95 3.91
C SER A 149 -7.71 34.22 3.30
N PRO A 150 -7.40 34.27 2.00
CA PRO A 150 -7.11 35.54 1.38
C PRO A 150 -8.38 36.35 1.50
N VAL A 151 -8.33 37.47 2.23
CA VAL A 151 -9.39 38.47 2.15
C VAL A 151 -9.37 38.97 0.72
N TYR A 152 -10.29 38.46 -0.11
CA TYR A 152 -10.47 38.91 -1.47
C TYR A 152 -11.09 40.30 -1.40
N TYR A 153 -10.26 41.33 -1.57
CA TYR A 153 -10.73 42.69 -1.81
C TYR A 153 -11.30 42.75 -3.22
N PHE A 154 -12.62 42.90 -3.33
CA PHE A 154 -13.27 43.18 -4.61
C PHE A 154 -13.09 44.67 -4.89
N TYR A 155 -12.51 44.99 -6.05
CA TYR A 155 -12.36 46.37 -6.51
C TYR A 155 -13.36 46.63 -7.63
N VAL A 156 -14.07 47.76 -7.57
CA VAL A 156 -14.89 48.25 -8.69
C VAL A 156 -14.05 49.27 -9.44
N CYS A 157 -13.89 49.08 -10.74
CA CYS A 157 -13.10 49.95 -11.60
C CYS A 157 -14.02 50.70 -12.58
N ASP A 158 -13.90 52.03 -12.60
CA ASP A 158 -14.48 52.89 -13.65
C ASP A 158 -13.36 53.42 -14.54
N ARG A 159 -13.61 53.55 -15.86
CA ARG A 159 -12.60 53.94 -16.87
C ARG A 159 -12.02 55.34 -16.63
N THR A 160 -12.68 56.18 -15.85
CA THR A 160 -12.23 57.56 -15.60
C THR A 160 -11.62 57.76 -14.22
N ASN A 161 -11.92 56.91 -13.23
CA ASN A 161 -11.63 57.20 -11.81
C ASN A 161 -10.79 56.13 -11.08
N GLY A 162 -10.31 55.10 -11.78
CA GLY A 162 -9.51 54.04 -11.18
C GLY A 162 -10.34 53.04 -10.35
N CYS A 163 -9.65 52.09 -9.70
CA CYS A 163 -10.27 51.00 -8.96
C CYS A 163 -10.37 51.33 -7.46
N LEU A 164 -11.57 51.28 -6.90
CA LEU A 164 -11.83 51.51 -5.46
C LEU A 164 -12.23 50.20 -4.77
N PRO A 165 -11.74 49.91 -3.55
CA PRO A 165 -12.13 48.72 -2.80
C PRO A 165 -13.59 48.84 -2.31
N LEU A 166 -14.38 47.77 -2.48
CA LEU A 166 -15.68 47.61 -1.83
C LEU A 166 -15.44 47.19 -0.37
N MET A 167 -15.95 47.99 0.58
CA MET A 167 -16.09 47.58 1.99
C MET A 167 -17.28 46.64 2.18
#